data_AF-A0A9E2Y7Z0-F1
#
_entry.id   AF-A0A9E2Y7Z0-F1
#
_cell.length_a   1.000
_cell.length_b   1.000
_cell.length_c   1.000
_cell.angle_alpha   90.00
_cell.angle_beta   90.00
_cell.angle_gamma   90.00
#
_symmetry.space_group_name_H-M   'P 1'
#
loop_
_entity.id
_entity.type
_entity.pdbx_description
1 polymer ?
#
loop_
_entity_poly.entity_id
_entity_poly.type
_entity_poly.pdbx_seq_one_letter_code
_entity_poly.pdbx_strand_id
1 'polypeptide(L)'
;MTGTYIGSSNHLAVDSNDNVYTSVSKDSVQPNYFAIQMFQAGKYGKVKPMRTIWGSLTDLAMPEGVAVDSIGNVYAMNGSEGDFCSQEQAWVTEYKAGSNGNVPPIAIVNDRGYFAAIALDVNGDLYTLGQDYVSSSSCPYSIHVYSPSGSGFTLVQDITGPSTQVPPLGGIAVDSNDNIYVSSGNKVLVYAAGSNGDAAPLDVITGSKTRLSNTVAVAVDASGDIYATSISPPARVTVYPPGSNGNALPSQDIVGKNTKLAGPISIVVR
;
A
#
# COMPACT_ATOMS: atom_id res chain seq x y z
N MET A 1 -30.03 -5.75 -4.47
CA MET A 1 -28.78 -5.00 -4.71
C MET A 1 -27.86 -5.30 -3.54
N THR A 2 -27.10 -6.39 -3.66
CA THR A 2 -26.11 -6.81 -2.68
C THR A 2 -24.78 -6.28 -3.19
N GLY A 3 -24.20 -5.32 -2.48
CA GLY A 3 -22.92 -4.73 -2.81
C GLY A 3 -21.86 -5.81 -2.89
N THR A 4 -21.17 -5.90 -4.02
CA THR A 4 -19.95 -6.69 -4.16
C THR A 4 -18.90 -6.00 -3.30
N TYR A 5 -18.70 -6.51 -2.10
CA TYR A 5 -17.54 -6.25 -1.27
C TYR A 5 -16.30 -6.59 -2.11
N ILE A 6 -15.48 -5.60 -2.45
CA ILE A 6 -14.19 -5.81 -3.13
C ILE A 6 -13.14 -6.16 -2.05
N GLY A 7 -13.46 -7.12 -1.19
CA GLY A 7 -12.53 -7.63 -0.18
C GLY A 7 -11.60 -8.65 -0.80
N SER A 8 -10.37 -8.23 -1.09
CA SER A 8 -9.13 -9.05 -1.14
C SER A 8 -8.01 -8.28 -1.85
N SER A 9 -7.66 -7.09 -1.37
CA SER A 9 -6.34 -6.52 -1.61
C SER A 9 -5.35 -7.35 -0.79
N ASN A 10 -4.71 -8.35 -1.40
CA ASN A 10 -3.47 -8.91 -0.84
C ASN A 10 -2.34 -8.14 -1.52
N HIS A 11 -1.82 -7.10 -0.85
CA HIS A 11 -0.65 -6.40 -1.36
C HIS A 11 0.60 -7.27 -1.20
N LEU A 12 1.56 -7.07 -2.09
CA LEU A 12 2.87 -7.68 -2.02
C LEU A 12 3.88 -6.67 -1.51
N ALA A 13 4.86 -7.13 -0.75
CA ALA A 13 6.09 -6.40 -0.47
C ALA A 13 7.30 -7.28 -0.78
N VAL A 14 8.45 -6.66 -1.02
CA VAL A 14 9.69 -7.35 -1.33
C VAL A 14 10.82 -6.74 -0.53
N ASP A 15 11.67 -7.59 0.06
CA ASP A 15 12.86 -7.11 0.77
C ASP A 15 14.09 -6.99 -0.15
N SER A 16 15.18 -6.47 0.42
CA SER A 16 16.48 -6.35 -0.25
C SER A 16 17.08 -7.70 -0.70
N ASN A 17 16.57 -8.83 -0.19
CA ASN A 17 16.98 -10.17 -0.56
C ASN A 17 16.02 -10.86 -1.56
N ASP A 18 15.08 -10.12 -2.16
CA ASP A 18 14.04 -10.62 -3.09
C ASP A 18 13.01 -11.56 -2.45
N ASN A 19 12.92 -11.61 -1.13
CA ASN A 19 11.85 -12.39 -0.50
C ASN A 19 10.54 -11.63 -0.66
N VAL A 20 9.48 -12.36 -1.00
CA VAL A 20 8.14 -11.81 -1.23
C VAL A 20 7.28 -12.01 0.00
N TYR A 21 6.61 -10.96 0.44
CA TYR A 21 5.70 -10.94 1.56
C TYR A 21 4.29 -10.72 1.01
N THR A 22 3.31 -11.42 1.58
CA THR A 22 1.89 -11.22 1.24
C THR A 22 1.04 -11.38 2.49
N SER A 23 0.00 -10.56 2.59
CA SER A 23 -1.08 -10.80 3.52
C SER A 23 -1.99 -11.92 3.03
N VAL A 24 -2.66 -12.60 3.96
CA VAL A 24 -3.63 -13.66 3.71
C VAL A 24 -4.83 -13.46 4.63
N SER A 25 -6.00 -13.21 4.05
CA SER A 25 -7.26 -12.91 4.73
C SER A 25 -8.09 -14.15 5.17
N LYS A 26 -7.56 -15.37 4.99
CA LYS A 26 -7.99 -16.66 5.57
C LYS A 26 -7.15 -17.75 4.90
N ASP A 27 -6.36 -18.51 5.65
CA ASP A 27 -5.50 -19.55 5.06
C ASP A 27 -6.29 -20.83 4.74
N SER A 28 -6.08 -21.39 3.54
CA SER A 28 -6.53 -22.73 3.17
C SER A 28 -5.91 -23.87 3.99
N VAL A 29 -4.74 -23.62 4.60
CA VAL A 29 -4.01 -24.60 5.42
C VAL A 29 -4.47 -24.56 6.88
N GLN A 30 -4.91 -23.41 7.39
CA GLN A 30 -5.51 -23.25 8.71
C GLN A 30 -6.67 -22.24 8.66
N PRO A 31 -7.92 -22.71 8.48
CA PRO A 31 -9.07 -21.88 8.12
C PRO A 31 -9.50 -20.82 9.16
N ASN A 32 -8.81 -20.74 10.29
CA ASN A 32 -9.19 -19.90 11.43
C ASN A 32 -8.21 -18.76 11.75
N TYR A 33 -7.14 -18.56 10.96
CA TYR A 33 -6.16 -17.49 11.24
C TYR A 33 -5.82 -16.65 10.02
N PHE A 34 -5.76 -15.34 10.25
CA PHE A 34 -5.09 -14.36 9.38
C PHE A 34 -3.58 -14.56 9.46
N ALA A 35 -2.88 -14.30 8.36
CA ALA A 35 -1.45 -14.52 8.30
C ALA A 35 -0.73 -13.53 7.39
N ILE A 36 0.56 -13.32 7.70
CA ILE A 36 1.54 -12.80 6.74
C ILE A 36 2.44 -13.95 6.33
N GLN A 37 2.50 -14.23 5.03
CA GLN A 37 3.33 -15.29 4.46
C GLN A 37 4.54 -14.71 3.75
N MET A 38 5.67 -15.37 3.93
CA MET A 38 6.94 -14.99 3.33
C MET A 38 7.45 -16.09 2.42
N PHE A 39 7.82 -15.75 1.19
CA PHE A 39 8.36 -16.67 0.20
C PHE A 39 9.79 -16.30 -0.15
N GLN A 40 10.66 -17.30 -0.20
CA GLN A 40 12.07 -17.09 -0.53
C GLN A 40 12.23 -16.64 -1.99
N ALA A 41 13.17 -15.75 -2.23
CA ALA A 41 13.62 -15.35 -3.56
C ALA A 41 13.94 -16.54 -4.48
N GLY A 42 13.65 -16.36 -5.77
CA GLY A 42 13.98 -17.34 -6.82
C GLY A 42 13.21 -18.66 -6.74
N LYS A 43 12.15 -18.74 -5.93
CA LYS A 43 11.25 -19.89 -5.85
C LYS A 43 10.03 -19.66 -6.74
N TYR A 44 9.64 -20.68 -7.51
CA TYR A 44 8.55 -20.59 -8.48
C TYR A 44 7.58 -21.76 -8.34
N GLY A 45 6.31 -21.54 -8.69
CA GLY A 45 5.25 -22.56 -8.63
C GLY A 45 4.62 -22.70 -7.25
N LYS A 46 4.17 -23.90 -6.89
CA LYS A 46 3.51 -24.18 -5.61
C LYS A 46 4.56 -24.39 -4.52
N VAL A 47 5.01 -23.29 -3.93
CA VAL A 47 6.05 -23.29 -2.88
C VAL A 47 5.41 -23.03 -1.53
N LYS A 48 5.94 -23.65 -0.47
CA LYS A 48 5.50 -23.35 0.90
C LYS A 48 6.14 -22.03 1.35
N PRO A 49 5.45 -21.23 2.20
CA PRO A 49 6.09 -20.08 2.84
C PRO A 49 7.32 -20.54 3.62
N MET A 50 8.40 -19.75 3.54
CA MET A 50 9.60 -19.92 4.36
C MET A 50 9.35 -19.51 5.82
N ARG A 51 8.49 -18.51 6.02
CA ARG A 51 8.00 -18.04 7.32
C ARG A 51 6.53 -17.66 7.21
N THR A 52 5.79 -17.83 8.29
CA THR A 52 4.40 -17.40 8.42
C THR A 52 4.19 -16.78 9.79
N ILE A 53 3.74 -15.54 9.86
CA ILE A 53 3.30 -14.88 11.10
C ILE A 53 1.80 -15.10 11.20
N TRP A 54 1.34 -15.77 12.26
CA TRP A 54 -0.07 -16.11 12.45
C TRP A 54 -0.36 -16.51 13.90
N GLY A 55 -1.63 -16.35 14.33
CA GLY A 55 -2.10 -16.82 15.64
C GLY A 55 -2.64 -15.69 16.51
N SER A 56 -3.13 -16.03 17.70
CA SER A 56 -3.84 -15.08 18.56
C SER A 56 -2.97 -14.01 19.22
N LEU A 57 -1.64 -14.16 19.23
CA LEU A 57 -0.72 -13.16 19.76
C LEU A 57 -0.30 -12.14 18.71
N THR A 58 -0.56 -12.39 17.43
CA THR A 58 -0.05 -11.52 16.37
C THR A 58 -0.84 -10.22 16.26
N ASP A 59 -2.06 -10.16 16.78
CA ASP A 59 -2.96 -9.02 16.60
C ASP A 59 -3.27 -8.74 15.11
N LEU A 60 -3.23 -9.80 14.29
CA LEU A 60 -3.64 -9.73 12.89
C LEU A 60 -5.16 -9.80 12.81
N ALA A 61 -5.76 -8.85 12.12
CA ALA A 61 -7.18 -8.85 11.80
C ALA A 61 -7.36 -8.40 10.34
N MET A 62 -7.86 -9.29 9.49
CA MET A 62 -8.05 -9.03 8.05
C MET A 62 -6.92 -8.20 7.43
N PRO A 63 -5.67 -8.69 7.42
CA PRO A 63 -4.57 -7.91 6.90
C PRO A 63 -4.73 -7.70 5.39
N GLU A 64 -4.78 -6.44 4.95
CA GLU A 64 -4.97 -6.03 3.54
C GLU A 64 -3.69 -5.47 2.91
N GLY A 65 -2.74 -5.03 3.75
CA GLY A 65 -1.48 -4.46 3.31
C GLY A 65 -0.30 -5.10 4.01
N VAL A 66 0.83 -5.19 3.31
CA VAL A 66 2.11 -5.54 3.90
C VAL A 66 3.21 -4.62 3.36
N ALA A 67 4.12 -4.21 4.22
CA ALA A 67 5.36 -3.53 3.85
C ALA A 67 6.53 -4.15 4.64
N VAL A 68 7.75 -3.97 4.17
CA VAL A 68 8.96 -4.48 4.81
C VAL A 68 10.05 -3.41 4.77
N ASP A 69 10.70 -3.17 5.90
CA ASP A 69 11.79 -2.19 5.97
C ASP A 69 13.14 -2.78 5.52
N SER A 70 14.18 -1.94 5.49
CA SER A 70 15.53 -2.33 5.06
C SER A 70 16.22 -3.35 5.98
N ILE A 71 15.76 -3.48 7.23
CA ILE A 71 16.28 -4.41 8.24
C ILE A 71 15.49 -5.74 8.22
N GLY A 72 14.32 -5.74 7.58
CA GLY A 72 13.43 -6.88 7.41
C GLY A 72 12.30 -6.96 8.45
N ASN A 73 12.02 -5.89 9.19
CA ASN A 73 10.80 -5.80 9.98
C ASN A 73 9.59 -5.74 9.05
N VAL A 74 8.50 -6.38 9.47
CA VAL A 74 7.31 -6.58 8.65
C VAL A 74 6.17 -5.75 9.23
N TYR A 75 5.55 -4.94 8.39
CA TYR A 75 4.41 -4.11 8.73
C TYR A 75 3.16 -4.71 8.10
N ALA A 76 2.14 -5.00 8.89
CA ALA A 76 0.86 -5.48 8.39
C ALA A 76 -0.22 -4.43 8.65
N MET A 77 -0.91 -4.02 7.60
CA MET A 77 -2.08 -3.15 7.67
C MET A 77 -3.31 -4.01 7.92
N ASN A 78 -3.87 -3.90 9.13
CA ASN A 78 -5.02 -4.65 9.59
C ASN A 78 -6.29 -3.82 9.36
N GLY A 79 -7.28 -4.43 8.72
CA GLY A 79 -8.60 -3.85 8.53
C GLY A 79 -9.52 -4.20 9.69
N SER A 80 -10.35 -3.24 10.09
CA SER A 80 -11.53 -3.51 10.89
C SER A 80 -12.63 -4.14 10.03
N GLU A 81 -13.46 -4.99 10.62
CA GLU A 81 -14.68 -5.54 9.99
C GLU A 81 -15.78 -4.46 9.89
N GLY A 82 -15.47 -3.26 9.38
CA GLY A 82 -16.32 -2.08 9.55
C GLY A 82 -16.62 -1.31 8.26
N ASP A 83 -17.76 -0.63 8.25
CA ASP A 83 -18.11 0.34 7.21
C ASP A 83 -17.13 1.53 7.22
N PHE A 84 -16.88 2.12 6.05
CA PHE A 84 -16.19 3.42 5.92
C PHE A 84 -16.81 4.45 6.89
N CYS A 85 -15.99 5.28 7.53
CA CYS A 85 -16.39 6.17 8.64
C CYS A 85 -16.87 5.52 9.95
N SER A 86 -16.72 4.21 10.15
CA SER A 86 -17.06 3.58 11.43
C SER A 86 -16.01 3.88 12.52
N GLN A 87 -16.39 3.70 13.79
CA GLN A 87 -15.47 3.77 14.93
C GLN A 87 -14.48 2.60 14.98
N GLU A 88 -14.56 1.65 14.04
CA GLU A 88 -13.68 0.51 14.05
C GLU A 88 -12.33 0.91 13.46
N GLN A 89 -11.34 1.05 14.35
CA GLN A 89 -9.99 1.48 14.00
C GLN A 89 -9.28 0.41 13.18
N ALA A 90 -8.73 0.80 12.03
CA ALA A 90 -7.64 0.07 11.39
C ALA A 90 -6.33 0.31 12.16
N TRP A 91 -5.41 -0.64 12.11
CA TRP A 91 -4.10 -0.48 12.73
C TRP A 91 -3.00 -1.14 11.92
N VAL A 92 -1.78 -0.63 12.07
CA VAL A 92 -0.58 -1.23 11.50
C VAL A 92 0.18 -1.92 12.62
N THR A 93 0.41 -3.24 12.49
CA THR A 93 1.30 -4.00 13.37
C THR A 93 2.69 -4.09 12.77
N GLU A 94 3.73 -3.85 13.57
CA GLU A 94 5.12 -4.11 13.21
C GLU A 94 5.61 -5.40 13.86
N TYR A 95 6.26 -6.28 13.09
CA TYR A 95 6.90 -7.50 13.58
C TYR A 95 8.40 -7.45 13.31
N LYS A 96 9.19 -7.88 14.29
CA LYS A 96 10.64 -7.92 14.17
C LYS A 96 11.12 -8.77 13.00
N ALA A 97 12.20 -8.36 12.35
CA ALA A 97 12.91 -9.17 11.37
C ALA A 97 13.18 -10.60 11.89
N GLY A 98 12.86 -11.59 11.06
CA GLY A 98 12.94 -13.01 11.43
C GLY A 98 11.69 -13.60 12.08
N SER A 99 10.66 -12.81 12.38
CA SER A 99 9.41 -13.28 13.00
C SER A 99 8.77 -14.46 12.26
N ASN A 100 8.32 -15.45 13.04
CA ASN A 100 7.70 -16.67 12.54
C ASN A 100 6.81 -17.31 13.62
N GLY A 101 5.64 -17.79 13.25
CA GLY A 101 4.64 -18.35 14.15
C GLY A 101 3.81 -17.30 14.88
N ASN A 102 3.34 -17.67 16.07
CA ASN A 102 2.47 -16.86 16.92
C ASN A 102 3.28 -15.92 17.81
N VAL A 103 3.66 -14.76 17.27
CA VAL A 103 4.53 -13.77 17.94
C VAL A 103 3.82 -12.43 18.07
N PRO A 104 4.01 -11.69 19.18
CA PRO A 104 3.43 -10.36 19.34
C PRO A 104 4.09 -9.31 18.44
N PRO A 105 3.36 -8.26 18.05
CA PRO A 105 3.96 -7.10 17.40
C PRO A 105 4.92 -6.37 18.36
N ILE A 106 5.94 -5.72 17.79
CA ILE A 106 6.90 -4.89 18.53
C ILE A 106 6.49 -3.42 18.60
N ALA A 107 5.59 -3.00 17.71
CA ALA A 107 4.95 -1.69 17.72
C ALA A 107 3.58 -1.78 17.03
N ILE A 108 2.69 -0.84 17.37
CA ILE A 108 1.34 -0.71 16.78
C ILE A 108 1.07 0.76 16.50
N VAL A 109 0.52 1.05 15.32
CA VAL A 109 -0.04 2.36 14.95
C VAL A 109 -1.55 2.21 14.83
N ASN A 110 -2.33 2.85 15.72
CA ASN A 110 -3.79 2.68 15.84
C ASN A 110 -4.53 3.98 16.17
N ASP A 111 -3.98 5.11 15.76
CA ASP A 111 -4.48 6.44 16.12
C ASP A 111 -5.51 7.01 15.12
N ARG A 112 -5.84 6.30 14.04
CA ARG A 112 -6.72 6.75 12.95
C ARG A 112 -7.80 5.72 12.57
N GLY A 113 -8.71 6.12 11.68
CA GLY A 113 -9.94 5.38 11.37
C GLY A 113 -9.72 4.19 10.44
N TYR A 114 -9.30 4.43 9.20
CA TYR A 114 -9.14 3.39 8.17
C TYR A 114 -7.85 3.59 7.37
N PHE A 115 -7.20 2.49 6.98
CA PHE A 115 -6.04 2.50 6.09
C PHE A 115 -6.35 1.70 4.82
N ALA A 116 -6.11 2.29 3.65
CA ALA A 116 -6.26 1.69 2.33
C ALA A 116 -4.93 1.13 1.77
N ALA A 117 -3.80 1.75 2.12
CA ALA A 117 -2.49 1.29 1.70
C ALA A 117 -1.38 1.77 2.63
N ILE A 118 -0.27 1.03 2.65
CA ILE A 118 0.94 1.38 3.40
C ILE A 118 2.19 1.31 2.51
N ALA A 119 3.18 2.15 2.81
CA ALA A 119 4.54 2.12 2.25
C ALA A 119 5.55 2.56 3.31
N LEU A 120 6.83 2.29 3.05
CA LEU A 120 7.95 2.67 3.93
C LEU A 120 9.03 3.37 3.10
N ASP A 121 9.68 4.36 3.69
CA ASP A 121 10.93 4.92 3.16
C ASP A 121 12.17 4.12 3.65
N VAL A 122 13.36 4.63 3.33
CA VAL A 122 14.64 4.04 3.76
C VAL A 122 14.92 4.20 5.26
N ASN A 123 14.33 5.21 5.91
CA ASN A 123 14.50 5.50 7.33
C ASN A 123 13.55 4.70 8.23
N GLY A 124 12.55 4.03 7.63
CA GLY A 124 11.49 3.32 8.34
C GLY A 124 10.28 4.20 8.67
N ASP A 125 10.18 5.37 8.05
CA ASP A 125 8.97 6.19 8.13
C ASP A 125 7.83 5.46 7.41
N LEU A 126 6.71 5.30 8.11
CA LEU A 126 5.52 4.63 7.64
C LEU A 126 4.57 5.64 7.01
N TYR A 127 4.27 5.43 5.73
CA TYR A 127 3.32 6.20 4.95
C TYR A 127 2.03 5.39 4.87
N THR A 128 0.91 6.00 5.27
CA THR A 128 -0.40 5.37 5.17
C THR A 128 -1.32 6.24 4.33
N LEU A 129 -2.04 5.64 3.38
CA LEU A 129 -3.19 6.25 2.72
C LEU A 129 -4.44 5.76 3.44
N GLY A 130 -5.34 6.65 3.83
CA GLY A 130 -6.46 6.25 4.66
C GLY A 130 -7.54 7.30 4.81
N GLN A 131 -8.40 7.07 5.80
CA GLN A 131 -9.48 7.96 6.19
C GLN A 131 -9.36 8.31 7.67
N ASP A 132 -9.51 9.60 7.95
CA ASP A 132 -9.57 10.10 9.30
C ASP A 132 -10.93 9.85 9.93
N TYR A 133 -10.91 9.24 11.12
CA TYR A 133 -12.04 9.33 12.04
C TYR A 133 -11.97 10.65 12.80
N VAL A 134 -12.55 11.69 12.21
CA VAL A 134 -12.92 12.90 12.94
C VAL A 134 -14.36 12.73 13.40
N SER A 135 -14.69 13.16 14.63
CA SER A 135 -16.06 13.13 15.16
C SER A 135 -17.05 14.02 14.37
N SER A 136 -16.63 14.57 13.22
CA SER A 136 -17.43 15.27 12.24
C SER A 136 -17.77 14.35 11.06
N SER A 137 -18.98 14.48 10.54
CA SER A 137 -19.55 13.70 9.42
C SER A 137 -18.81 13.78 8.07
N SER A 138 -17.57 14.29 8.02
CA SER A 138 -16.83 14.55 6.79
C SER A 138 -15.76 13.52 6.44
N CYS A 139 -15.28 12.71 7.40
CA CYS A 139 -14.24 11.67 7.26
C CYS A 139 -13.29 11.88 6.05
N PRO A 140 -12.42 12.90 6.10
CA PRO A 140 -11.57 13.20 4.96
C PRO A 140 -10.59 12.05 4.70
N TYR A 141 -10.25 11.85 3.43
CA TYR A 141 -9.16 10.98 3.06
C TYR A 141 -7.84 11.72 3.22
N SER A 142 -6.86 11.03 3.73
CA SER A 142 -5.61 11.59 4.22
C SER A 142 -4.43 10.69 3.88
N ILE A 143 -3.26 11.30 3.78
CA ILE A 143 -1.98 10.60 3.85
C ILE A 143 -1.33 10.97 5.18
N HIS A 144 -0.97 9.96 5.96
CA HIS A 144 -0.23 10.14 7.20
C HIS A 144 1.18 9.61 7.04
N VAL A 145 2.14 10.34 7.60
CA VAL A 145 3.53 9.92 7.68
C VAL A 145 3.91 9.82 9.15
N TYR A 146 4.40 8.66 9.53
CA TYR A 146 4.79 8.34 10.89
C TYR A 146 6.26 7.99 10.96
N SER A 147 7.03 8.68 11.78
CA SER A 147 8.44 8.35 12.00
C SER A 147 8.62 7.46 13.24
N PRO A 148 9.57 6.50 13.22
CA PRO A 148 9.92 5.72 14.40
C PRO A 148 10.33 6.61 15.58
N SER A 149 9.79 6.32 16.76
CA SER A 149 10.03 7.06 18.01
C SER A 149 10.06 6.09 19.20
N GLY A 150 11.27 5.74 19.65
CA GLY A 150 11.46 4.74 20.70
C GLY A 150 10.96 3.37 20.27
N SER A 151 9.96 2.83 20.97
CA SER A 151 9.30 1.55 20.63
C SER A 151 7.97 1.74 19.88
N GLY A 152 7.72 2.92 19.32
CA GLY A 152 6.48 3.23 18.61
C GLY A 152 6.71 4.22 17.48
N PHE A 153 5.66 4.95 17.14
CA PHE A 153 5.63 5.87 16.01
C PHE A 153 5.11 7.24 16.44
N THR A 154 5.53 8.29 15.75
CA THR A 154 5.00 9.65 15.91
C THR A 154 4.55 10.17 14.57
N LEU A 155 3.33 10.69 14.50
CA LEU A 155 2.82 11.36 13.31
C LEU A 155 3.62 12.65 13.05
N VAL A 156 4.22 12.76 11.88
CA VAL A 156 5.05 13.90 11.47
C VAL A 156 4.47 14.68 10.29
N GLN A 157 3.60 14.07 9.48
CA GLN A 157 2.90 14.75 8.38
C GLN A 157 1.45 14.25 8.28
N ASP A 158 0.53 15.15 7.98
CA ASP A 158 -0.90 14.89 7.79
C ASP A 158 -1.39 15.67 6.57
N ILE A 159 -1.44 15.01 5.41
CA ILE A 159 -1.88 15.60 4.14
C ILE A 159 -3.39 15.36 4.03
N THR A 160 -4.19 16.39 4.29
CA THR A 160 -5.65 16.30 4.34
C THR A 160 -6.28 17.63 3.89
N GLY A 161 -7.44 17.54 3.24
CA GLY A 161 -8.16 18.71 2.73
C GLY A 161 -8.50 18.61 1.23
N PRO A 162 -9.35 19.52 0.73
CA PRO A 162 -9.90 19.45 -0.62
C PRO A 162 -8.86 19.66 -1.74
N SER A 163 -7.83 20.47 -1.51
CA SER A 163 -6.77 20.75 -2.49
C SER A 163 -5.84 19.55 -2.69
N THR A 164 -5.75 18.68 -1.68
CA THR A 164 -4.91 17.47 -1.73
C THR A 164 -5.33 16.49 -2.81
N GLN A 165 -6.62 16.38 -3.11
CA GLN A 165 -7.20 15.38 -4.03
C GLN A 165 -6.94 13.91 -3.61
N VAL A 166 -6.60 13.64 -2.35
CA VAL A 166 -6.37 12.28 -1.85
C VAL A 166 -7.60 11.40 -2.12
N PRO A 167 -7.44 10.22 -2.75
CA PRO A 167 -8.57 9.40 -3.15
C PRO A 167 -9.11 8.55 -2.00
N PRO A 168 -10.35 8.04 -2.12
CA PRO A 168 -10.90 7.06 -1.20
C PRO A 168 -10.15 5.73 -1.17
N LEU A 169 -9.60 5.33 -2.32
CA LEU A 169 -8.92 4.07 -2.54
C LEU A 169 -7.76 4.29 -3.50
N GLY A 170 -6.67 3.56 -3.27
CA GLY A 170 -5.48 3.57 -4.10
C GLY A 170 -4.31 2.86 -3.42
N GLY A 171 -3.23 2.64 -4.18
CA GLY A 171 -1.92 2.32 -3.64
C GLY A 171 -1.12 3.58 -3.33
N ILE A 172 -0.14 3.41 -2.44
CA ILE A 172 0.85 4.43 -2.07
C ILE A 172 2.25 3.87 -2.27
N ALA A 173 3.17 4.71 -2.75
CA ALA A 173 4.60 4.42 -2.83
C ALA A 173 5.38 5.68 -2.49
N VAL A 174 6.65 5.52 -2.12
CA VAL A 174 7.56 6.62 -1.77
C VAL A 174 8.91 6.41 -2.44
N ASP A 175 9.52 7.49 -2.95
CA ASP A 175 10.87 7.43 -3.53
C ASP A 175 11.95 7.74 -2.49
N SER A 176 13.23 7.66 -2.88
CA SER A 176 14.36 7.96 -1.99
C SER A 176 14.51 9.44 -1.62
N ASN A 177 13.69 10.32 -2.20
CA ASN A 177 13.64 11.74 -1.85
C ASN A 177 12.40 12.07 -1.01
N ASP A 178 11.68 11.05 -0.52
CA ASP A 178 10.44 11.15 0.26
C ASP A 178 9.25 11.76 -0.50
N ASN A 179 9.28 11.75 -1.84
CA ASN A 179 8.09 12.09 -2.65
C ASN A 179 7.08 10.95 -2.57
N ILE A 180 5.81 11.31 -2.43
CA ILE A 180 4.72 10.35 -2.22
C ILE A 180 3.92 10.21 -3.50
N TYR A 181 3.74 8.98 -3.96
CA TYR A 181 3.00 8.62 -5.16
C TYR A 181 1.71 7.91 -4.78
N VAL A 182 0.58 8.40 -5.27
CA VAL A 182 -0.74 7.82 -4.99
C VAL A 182 -1.49 7.54 -6.27
N SER A 183 -1.92 6.30 -6.48
CA SER A 183 -2.83 5.98 -7.58
C SER A 183 -4.25 6.45 -7.25
N SER A 184 -4.93 7.11 -8.19
CA SER A 184 -6.26 7.70 -7.96
C SER A 184 -7.11 7.60 -9.22
N GLY A 185 -7.94 6.55 -9.33
CA GLY A 185 -8.83 6.35 -10.47
C GLY A 185 -8.07 6.34 -11.81
N ASN A 186 -8.15 7.40 -12.60
CA ASN A 186 -7.43 7.49 -13.88
C ASN A 186 -6.18 8.40 -13.79
N LYS A 187 -5.61 8.54 -12.60
CA LYS A 187 -4.50 9.44 -12.31
C LYS A 187 -3.46 8.80 -11.41
N VAL A 188 -2.26 9.37 -11.43
CA VAL A 188 -1.27 9.27 -10.35
C VAL A 188 -1.03 10.68 -9.81
N LEU A 189 -1.15 10.83 -8.49
CA LEU A 189 -0.86 12.05 -7.75
C LEU A 189 0.55 11.92 -7.16
N VAL A 190 1.36 12.97 -7.28
CA VAL A 190 2.69 13.04 -6.68
C VAL A 190 2.72 14.19 -5.71
N TYR A 191 3.06 13.94 -4.45
CA TYR A 191 3.24 14.96 -3.42
C TYR A 191 4.73 15.11 -3.14
N ALA A 192 5.19 16.35 -2.97
CA ALA A 192 6.57 16.63 -2.63
C ALA A 192 6.87 16.16 -1.20
N ALA A 193 8.13 15.82 -0.93
CA ALA A 193 8.63 15.57 0.41
C ALA A 193 8.23 16.68 1.39
N GLY A 194 7.75 16.28 2.57
CA GLY A 194 7.31 17.21 3.61
C GLY A 194 5.98 17.92 3.34
N SER A 195 5.20 17.48 2.35
CA SER A 195 3.83 17.96 2.15
C SER A 195 3.00 17.78 3.43
N ASN A 196 2.23 18.79 3.82
CA ASN A 196 1.44 18.78 5.05
C ASN A 196 0.21 19.68 4.94
N GLY A 197 -0.86 19.37 5.66
CA GLY A 197 -2.15 20.05 5.57
C GLY A 197 -2.80 19.93 4.20
N ASP A 198 -3.48 20.99 3.74
CA ASP A 198 -4.19 21.02 2.44
C ASP A 198 -3.23 21.27 1.25
N ALA A 199 -2.12 20.51 1.21
CA ALA A 199 -1.10 20.62 0.18
C ALA A 199 -1.57 19.97 -1.13
N ALA A 200 -1.59 20.74 -2.22
CA ALA A 200 -1.88 20.21 -3.55
C ALA A 200 -0.74 19.30 -4.05
N PRO A 201 -1.02 18.29 -4.91
CA PRO A 201 0.02 17.49 -5.55
C PRO A 201 1.01 18.35 -6.34
N LEU A 202 2.29 18.01 -6.25
CA LEU A 202 3.38 18.56 -7.07
C LEU A 202 3.13 18.27 -8.56
N ASP A 203 2.82 17.01 -8.88
CA ASP A 203 2.51 16.56 -10.23
C ASP A 203 1.23 15.71 -10.25
N VAL A 204 0.51 15.77 -11.37
CA VAL A 204 -0.69 14.96 -11.62
C VAL A 204 -0.60 14.35 -13.00
N ILE A 205 -0.28 13.06 -13.06
CA ILE A 205 -0.26 12.29 -14.32
C ILE A 205 -1.71 11.91 -14.64
N THR A 206 -2.29 12.52 -15.66
CA THR A 206 -3.71 12.34 -16.03
C THR A 206 -3.98 12.69 -17.49
N GLY A 207 -4.96 12.02 -18.09
CA GLY A 207 -5.43 12.31 -19.43
C GLY A 207 -5.36 11.11 -20.37
N SER A 208 -5.86 11.26 -21.59
CA SER A 208 -6.03 10.15 -22.52
C SER A 208 -4.73 9.51 -23.01
N LYS A 209 -3.61 10.24 -23.01
CA LYS A 209 -2.29 9.75 -23.45
C LYS A 209 -1.60 8.91 -22.39
N THR A 210 -1.96 9.06 -21.11
CA THR A 210 -1.38 8.26 -20.02
C THR A 210 -1.78 6.81 -20.16
N ARG A 211 -3.00 6.55 -20.63
CA ARG A 211 -3.63 5.20 -20.69
C ARG A 211 -4.00 4.63 -19.31
N LEU A 212 -3.91 5.44 -18.25
CA LEU A 212 -4.41 5.09 -16.93
C LEU A 212 -5.92 4.85 -16.98
N SER A 213 -6.36 3.74 -16.41
CA SER A 213 -7.79 3.37 -16.37
C SER A 213 -8.08 2.47 -15.18
N ASN A 214 -8.81 2.99 -14.20
CA ASN A 214 -9.07 2.32 -12.92
C ASN A 214 -7.75 1.80 -12.31
N THR A 215 -6.92 2.74 -11.92
CA THR A 215 -5.57 2.56 -11.41
C THR A 215 -5.65 2.25 -9.93
N VAL A 216 -5.04 1.14 -9.51
CA VAL A 216 -5.20 0.61 -8.14
C VAL A 216 -3.90 0.49 -7.38
N ALA A 217 -2.77 0.36 -8.07
CA ALA A 217 -1.46 0.32 -7.43
C ALA A 217 -0.46 1.20 -8.19
N VAL A 218 0.50 1.73 -7.43
CA VAL A 218 1.63 2.50 -7.91
C VAL A 218 2.90 2.00 -7.22
N ALA A 219 4.02 2.00 -7.93
CA ALA A 219 5.34 1.81 -7.36
C ALA A 219 6.33 2.75 -8.08
N VAL A 220 7.45 3.04 -7.43
CA VAL A 220 8.52 3.88 -7.97
C VAL A 220 9.85 3.15 -7.79
N ASP A 221 10.69 3.15 -8.82
CA ASP A 221 12.00 2.50 -8.77
C ASP A 221 13.12 3.46 -8.33
N ALA A 222 14.33 2.93 -8.11
CA ALA A 222 15.49 3.75 -7.72
C ALA A 222 15.90 4.81 -8.75
N SER A 223 15.47 4.71 -10.01
CA SER A 223 15.69 5.74 -11.04
C SER A 223 14.61 6.82 -11.02
N GLY A 224 13.52 6.60 -10.28
CA GLY A 224 12.33 7.44 -10.21
C GLY A 224 11.29 7.14 -11.29
N ASP A 225 11.42 6.03 -12.03
CA ASP A 225 10.38 5.59 -12.96
C ASP A 225 9.13 5.18 -12.18
N ILE A 226 7.98 5.67 -12.63
CA ILE A 226 6.69 5.50 -11.96
C ILE A 226 5.92 4.38 -12.67
N TYR A 227 5.59 3.32 -11.95
CA TYR A 227 4.85 2.18 -12.43
C TYR A 227 3.42 2.23 -11.91
N ALA A 228 2.42 2.13 -12.79
CA ALA A 228 1.01 2.18 -12.41
C ALA A 228 0.24 1.00 -13.01
N THR A 229 -0.51 0.28 -12.18
CA THR A 229 -1.37 -0.83 -12.63
C THR A 229 -2.78 -0.34 -12.91
N SER A 230 -3.34 -0.74 -14.05
CA SER A 230 -4.72 -0.46 -14.42
C SER A 230 -5.48 -1.77 -14.57
N ILE A 231 -6.62 -1.90 -13.89
CA ILE A 231 -7.39 -3.16 -13.85
C ILE A 231 -8.52 -3.20 -14.87
N SER A 232 -8.95 -2.05 -15.39
CA SER A 232 -9.97 -2.01 -16.45
C SER A 232 -9.46 -2.65 -17.73
N PRO A 233 -10.26 -3.50 -18.41
CA PRO A 233 -9.83 -4.13 -19.66
C PRO A 233 -9.46 -3.12 -20.77
N PRO A 234 -8.31 -3.31 -21.45
CA PRO A 234 -7.31 -4.33 -21.16
C PRO A 234 -6.46 -3.95 -19.93
N ALA A 235 -6.32 -4.88 -19.00
CA ALA A 235 -5.43 -4.72 -17.85
C ALA A 235 -3.99 -4.49 -18.32
N ARG A 236 -3.28 -3.57 -17.65
CA ARG A 236 -1.95 -3.12 -18.08
C ARG A 236 -1.10 -2.61 -16.91
N VAL A 237 0.19 -2.51 -17.18
CA VAL A 237 1.13 -1.71 -16.40
C VAL A 237 1.69 -0.62 -17.31
N THR A 238 1.60 0.62 -16.86
CA THR A 238 2.19 1.78 -17.55
C THR A 238 3.38 2.28 -16.76
N VAL A 239 4.45 2.67 -17.45
CA VAL A 239 5.69 3.21 -16.85
C VAL A 239 5.88 4.64 -17.32
N TYR A 240 6.18 5.56 -16.41
CA TYR A 240 6.40 6.97 -16.70
C TYR A 240 7.77 7.40 -16.17
N PRO A 241 8.57 8.14 -16.96
CA PRO A 241 9.84 8.70 -16.48
C PRO A 241 9.68 9.64 -15.28
N PRO A 242 10.74 9.86 -14.48
CA PRO A 242 10.77 10.85 -13.41
C PRO A 242 10.31 12.23 -13.91
N GLY A 243 9.52 12.93 -13.10
CA GLY A 243 8.98 14.26 -13.43
C GLY A 243 7.86 14.25 -14.49
N SER A 244 7.28 13.08 -14.80
CA SER A 244 6.10 13.01 -15.64
C SER A 244 4.91 13.74 -15.00
N ASN A 245 4.24 14.61 -15.78
CA ASN A 245 3.11 15.40 -15.34
C ASN A 245 2.09 15.61 -16.47
N GLY A 246 0.83 15.85 -16.12
CA GLY A 246 -0.26 16.07 -17.05
C GLY A 246 -0.52 14.86 -17.95
N ASN A 247 -0.82 15.14 -19.22
CA ASN A 247 -1.17 14.11 -20.22
C ASN A 247 0.07 13.44 -20.82
N ALA A 248 0.95 12.94 -19.95
CA ALA A 248 2.21 12.29 -20.30
C ALA A 248 1.97 10.96 -21.05
N LEU A 249 2.83 10.66 -22.03
CA LEU A 249 2.86 9.33 -22.65
C LEU A 249 3.71 8.40 -21.78
N PRO A 250 3.28 7.15 -21.54
CA PRO A 250 4.14 6.20 -20.84
C PRO A 250 5.35 5.83 -21.69
N SER A 251 6.52 5.69 -21.06
CA SER A 251 7.75 5.18 -21.69
C SER A 251 7.63 3.69 -22.02
N GLN A 252 6.81 2.95 -21.25
CA GLN A 252 6.48 1.56 -21.51
C GLN A 252 5.00 1.29 -21.25
N ASP A 253 4.41 0.45 -22.10
CA ASP A 253 3.01 0.02 -22.00
C ASP A 253 2.94 -1.51 -22.04
N ILE A 254 2.89 -2.14 -20.87
CA ILE A 254 2.88 -3.60 -20.72
C ILE A 254 1.43 -4.07 -20.74
N VAL A 255 0.97 -4.52 -21.91
CA VAL A 255 -0.43 -4.88 -22.16
C VAL A 255 -0.56 -6.02 -23.18
N GLY A 256 -1.72 -6.67 -23.15
CA GLY A 256 -2.15 -7.62 -24.17
C GLY A 256 -2.15 -9.06 -23.68
N LYS A 257 -2.82 -9.94 -24.43
CA LYS A 257 -3.08 -11.32 -24.01
C LYS A 257 -1.83 -12.14 -23.63
N ASN A 258 -0.66 -11.79 -24.17
CA ASN A 258 0.58 -12.53 -23.92
C ASN A 258 1.15 -12.26 -22.51
N THR A 259 0.80 -11.13 -21.88
CA THR A 259 1.24 -10.81 -20.51
C THR A 259 0.53 -11.64 -19.46
N LYS A 260 -0.66 -12.17 -19.80
CA LYS A 260 -1.59 -12.86 -18.88
C LYS A 260 -2.01 -12.00 -17.69
N LEU A 261 -1.83 -10.68 -17.75
CA LEU A 261 -2.34 -9.75 -16.74
C LEU A 261 -3.86 -9.81 -16.70
N ALA A 262 -4.41 -10.06 -15.51
CA ALA A 262 -5.83 -10.09 -15.25
C ALA A 262 -6.09 -9.46 -13.88
N GLY A 263 -6.38 -8.16 -13.86
CA GLY A 263 -6.59 -7.39 -12.63
C GLY A 263 -5.33 -7.28 -11.75
N PRO A 264 -4.24 -6.66 -12.21
CA PRO A 264 -3.07 -6.41 -11.38
C PRO A 264 -3.39 -5.45 -10.22
N ILE A 265 -3.57 -5.99 -9.01
CA ILE A 265 -3.94 -5.23 -7.80
C ILE A 265 -2.75 -4.75 -6.97
N SER A 266 -1.54 -5.23 -7.24
CA SER A 266 -0.32 -4.83 -6.53
C SER A 266 0.86 -4.85 -7.49
N ILE A 267 1.82 -3.94 -7.26
CA ILE A 267 3.08 -3.86 -7.99
C ILE A 267 4.18 -3.43 -7.02
N VAL A 268 5.37 -3.98 -7.22
CA VAL A 268 6.58 -3.73 -6.45
C VAL A 268 7.74 -3.70 -7.44
N VAL A 269 8.63 -2.73 -7.28
CA VAL A 269 9.83 -2.55 -8.13
C VAL A 269 11.04 -2.25 -7.25
N ARG A 270 12.22 -2.21 -7.85
CA ARG A 270 13.50 -1.90 -7.20
C ARG A 270 14.16 -0.73 -7.89
#